data_AF-A0A0C2W6X4-F1
#
_entry.id   AF-A0A0C2W6X4-F1
#
_cell.length_a   1.000
_cell.length_b   1.000
_cell.length_c   1.000
_cell.angle_alpha   90.00
_cell.angle_beta   90.00
_cell.angle_gamma   90.00
#
_symmetry.space_group_name_H-M   'P 1'
#
loop_
_entity.id
_entity.type
_entity.pdbx_description
1 polymer ?
#
loop_
_entity_poly.entity_id
_entity_poly.type
_entity_poly.pdbx_seq_one_letter_code
_entity_poly.pdbx_strand_id
1 'polypeptide(L)'
;MPQTPWSKGGAGSSLLSDRISPRPQQSGAGPGKDRQSAASPGGNSPGKQVKSPEVLRLESLVKALHKSGGTTPDPKGGCFCLARDHPLSDYVSICQSCGLILCSINLPQFACPFCSSPLLSSEGRKFLIADLEQQILDALAREAEARERAVVEAKRAAGAFPTLSDTMKQQPRPQQQQQKNTSQDPRMNLPPLTKESHKVMSLRTKPGSNKVVISSYTSSSSSPSGSRPASARGSDKEKEKEKEKDDVKRVPRPAHQPKHSTRKVDPSRPWENLLLEGNVAYIPPSRVG
;
A
#
# COMPACT_ATOMS: atom_id res chain seq x y z
N MET A 1 57.95 49.08 -3.71
CA MET A 1 57.07 47.99 -3.23
C MET A 1 55.63 48.51 -3.25
N PRO A 2 54.70 47.83 -3.94
CA PRO A 2 53.34 48.32 -4.10
C PRO A 2 52.52 48.12 -2.80
N GLN A 3 51.84 49.17 -2.35
CA GLN A 3 50.88 49.12 -1.25
C GLN A 3 49.49 48.75 -1.79
N THR A 4 48.87 47.72 -1.20
CA THR A 4 47.50 47.29 -1.51
C THR A 4 46.47 48.00 -0.63
N PRO A 5 45.23 48.19 -1.12
CA PRO A 5 44.23 49.15 -0.60
C PRO A 5 43.56 48.79 0.74
N TRP A 6 44.11 47.87 1.54
CA TRP A 6 43.52 47.45 2.82
C TRP A 6 44.34 47.81 4.06
N SER A 7 45.44 48.56 3.89
CA SER A 7 46.36 48.88 5.01
C SER A 7 46.19 50.28 5.61
N LYS A 8 45.00 50.90 5.53
CA LYS A 8 44.75 52.20 6.20
C LYS A 8 43.43 52.23 6.98
N GLY A 9 43.56 52.49 8.28
CA GLY A 9 42.49 52.80 9.22
C GLY A 9 42.01 51.56 9.99
N GLY A 10 42.23 51.39 11.29
CA GLY A 10 42.33 52.38 12.35
C GLY A 10 40.96 52.52 13.02
N ALA A 11 40.85 51.97 14.23
CA ALA A 11 39.78 52.12 15.23
C ALA A 11 38.44 51.39 15.00
N GLY A 12 38.20 50.34 15.80
CA GLY A 12 36.84 49.94 16.19
C GLY A 12 36.33 48.58 15.70
N SER A 13 37.08 47.47 15.82
CA SER A 13 36.51 46.13 15.62
C SER A 13 36.11 45.49 16.96
N SER A 14 35.02 45.98 17.55
CA SER A 14 34.24 45.17 18.48
C SER A 14 33.63 44.03 17.68
N LEU A 15 34.15 42.82 17.87
CA LEU A 15 33.60 41.58 17.34
C LEU A 15 32.12 41.49 17.74
N LEU A 16 31.22 41.67 16.78
CA LEU A 16 29.80 41.39 16.96
C LEU A 16 29.62 39.87 16.94
N SER A 17 29.90 39.24 18.09
CA SER A 17 29.31 37.95 18.45
C SER A 17 27.79 38.07 18.36
N ASP A 18 27.23 37.38 17.38
CA ASP A 18 26.27 36.31 17.66
C ASP A 18 25.23 36.63 18.76
N ARG A 19 24.41 37.66 18.52
CA ARG A 19 23.18 37.88 19.27
C ARG A 19 21.99 37.43 18.43
N ILE A 20 21.72 36.14 18.48
CA ILE A 20 20.38 35.60 18.22
C ILE A 20 19.45 36.23 19.26
N SER A 21 18.56 37.12 18.82
CA SER A 21 17.56 37.74 19.71
C SER A 21 16.65 36.66 20.30
N PRO A 22 16.53 36.54 21.63
CA PRO A 22 15.55 35.64 22.24
C PRO A 22 14.14 36.12 21.90
N ARG A 23 13.37 35.22 21.32
CA ARG A 23 11.95 35.38 21.00
C ARG A 23 11.17 35.61 22.30
N PRO A 24 10.41 36.71 22.47
CA PRO A 24 9.63 36.91 23.67
C PRO A 24 8.49 35.89 23.76
N GLN A 25 8.42 35.18 24.89
CA GLN A 25 7.27 34.40 25.30
C GLN A 25 6.09 35.35 25.56
N GLN A 26 5.02 35.21 24.79
CA GLN A 26 3.73 35.79 25.14
C GLN A 26 3.05 34.90 26.18
N SER A 27 3.13 35.31 27.44
CA SER A 27 2.19 34.91 28.48
C SER A 27 0.96 35.80 28.39
N GLY A 28 -0.07 35.33 27.69
CA GLY A 28 -1.40 35.95 27.65
C GLY A 28 -2.41 35.03 28.31
N ALA A 29 -2.57 35.16 29.63
CA ALA A 29 -3.73 34.63 30.35
C ALA A 29 -4.90 35.62 30.17
N GLY A 30 -5.94 35.19 29.49
CA GLY A 30 -7.23 35.87 29.41
C GLY A 30 -8.35 34.83 29.37
N PRO A 31 -9.41 34.95 30.18
CA PRO A 31 -10.52 34.02 30.17
C PRO A 31 -11.50 34.42 29.05
N GLY A 32 -11.50 33.66 27.96
CA GLY A 32 -12.30 33.92 26.77
C GLY A 32 -12.97 32.65 26.25
N LYS A 33 -14.18 32.42 26.77
CA LYS A 33 -15.33 31.68 26.23
C LYS A 33 -15.18 31.01 24.85
N ASP A 34 -15.46 29.70 24.87
CA ASP A 34 -15.88 28.79 23.80
C ASP A 34 -16.01 29.35 22.37
N ARG A 35 -15.13 28.89 21.48
CA ARG A 35 -15.47 28.74 20.05
C ARG A 35 -14.60 27.70 19.35
N GLN A 36 -15.21 26.54 19.15
CA GLN A 36 -15.10 25.65 17.99
C GLN A 36 -13.70 25.44 17.40
N SER A 37 -13.14 24.30 17.81
CA SER A 37 -12.05 23.57 17.17
C SER A 37 -12.30 23.36 15.67
N ALA A 38 -11.69 24.23 14.86
CA ALA A 38 -11.43 23.97 13.46
C ALA A 38 -10.27 22.98 13.33
N ALA A 39 -10.55 21.86 12.67
CA ALA A 39 -9.59 20.83 12.31
C ALA A 39 -8.40 21.42 11.54
N SER A 40 -7.20 21.29 12.12
CA SER A 40 -5.95 21.38 11.36
C SER A 40 -5.64 20.00 10.76
N PRO A 41 -5.46 19.88 9.43
CA PRO A 41 -4.95 18.67 8.82
C PRO A 41 -3.41 18.71 8.92
N GLY A 42 -2.85 18.04 9.92
CA GLY A 42 -1.39 17.99 10.10
C GLY A 42 -0.91 17.81 11.52
N GLY A 43 -1.66 17.10 12.36
CA GLY A 43 -1.21 16.70 13.69
C GLY A 43 -0.52 15.35 13.65
N ASN A 44 0.71 15.28 13.13
CA ASN A 44 1.61 14.18 13.49
C ASN A 44 2.00 14.40 14.96
N SER A 45 1.22 13.82 15.88
CA SER A 45 1.61 13.74 17.28
C SER A 45 2.96 12.99 17.37
N PRO A 46 4.01 13.60 17.95
CA PRO A 46 5.29 12.93 18.11
C PRO A 46 5.13 11.87 19.20
N GLY A 47 4.91 10.62 18.81
CA GLY A 47 4.82 9.51 19.75
C GLY A 47 4.01 8.30 19.29
N LYS A 48 3.08 8.46 18.34
CA LYS A 48 2.46 7.31 17.68
C LYS A 48 3.21 7.00 16.41
N GLN A 49 4.19 6.12 16.53
CA GLN A 49 4.77 5.44 15.37
C GLN A 49 3.61 4.89 14.53
N VAL A 50 3.55 5.27 13.26
CA VAL A 50 2.53 4.77 12.33
C VAL A 50 2.81 3.28 12.17
N LYS A 51 1.96 2.44 12.78
CA LYS A 51 2.06 0.99 12.65
C LYS A 51 1.76 0.61 11.21
N SER A 52 2.45 -0.41 10.71
CA SER A 52 2.11 -1.01 9.42
C SER A 52 0.65 -1.48 9.36
N PRO A 53 0.02 -1.45 8.18
CA PRO A 53 -1.38 -1.88 8.01
C PRO A 53 -1.58 -3.35 8.39
N GLU A 54 -0.55 -4.19 8.23
CA GLU A 54 -0.62 -5.61 8.61
C GLU A 54 -0.70 -5.78 10.13
N VAL A 55 0.11 -5.05 10.90
CA VAL A 55 0.03 -5.07 12.38
C VAL A 55 -1.36 -4.62 12.83
N LEU A 56 -1.93 -3.60 12.19
CA LEU A 56 -3.29 -3.14 12.49
C LEU A 56 -4.34 -4.22 12.18
N ARG A 57 -4.17 -4.97 11.08
CA ARG A 57 -5.04 -6.10 10.72
C ARG A 57 -5.00 -7.20 11.77
N LEU A 58 -3.80 -7.62 12.17
CA LEU A 58 -3.60 -8.66 13.18
C LEU A 58 -4.13 -8.23 14.55
N GLU A 59 -3.82 -7.00 15.00
CA GLU A 59 -4.34 -6.46 16.26
C GLU A 59 -5.88 -6.37 16.27
N SER A 60 -6.48 -5.98 15.14
CA SER A 60 -7.93 -5.95 14.99
C SER A 60 -8.52 -7.36 15.10
N LEU A 61 -7.87 -8.36 14.51
CA LEU A 61 -8.29 -9.76 14.57
C LEU A 61 -8.20 -10.30 16.00
N VAL A 62 -7.10 -10.07 16.70
CA VAL A 62 -6.92 -10.49 18.11
C VAL A 62 -7.99 -9.84 19.00
N LYS A 63 -8.23 -8.54 18.85
CA LYS A 63 -9.29 -7.83 19.59
C LYS A 63 -10.68 -8.41 19.28
N ALA A 64 -10.96 -8.71 18.02
CA ALA A 64 -12.22 -9.35 17.62
C ALA A 64 -12.35 -10.73 18.26
N LEU A 65 -11.29 -11.54 18.22
CA LEU A 65 -11.23 -12.85 18.84
C LEU A 65 -11.37 -12.78 20.35
N HIS A 66 -10.90 -11.76 21.07
CA HIS A 66 -11.18 -11.63 22.50
C HIS A 66 -12.63 -11.25 22.77
N LYS A 67 -13.21 -10.35 21.96
CA LYS A 67 -14.56 -9.83 22.15
C LYS A 67 -15.65 -10.85 21.80
N SER A 68 -15.47 -11.62 20.73
CA SER A 68 -16.48 -12.56 20.22
C SER A 68 -16.41 -13.88 20.97
N GLY A 69 -17.54 -14.48 21.34
CA GLY A 69 -17.57 -15.85 21.90
C GLY A 69 -17.34 -16.97 20.88
N GLY A 70 -17.30 -16.67 19.58
CA GLY A 70 -17.34 -17.68 18.50
C GLY A 70 -18.76 -18.21 18.21
N THR A 71 -19.75 -17.82 19.00
CA THR A 71 -21.16 -18.24 18.86
C THR A 71 -22.02 -17.22 18.13
N THR A 72 -21.51 -16.01 17.91
CA THR A 72 -22.24 -14.94 17.23
C THR A 72 -22.16 -15.14 15.71
N PRO A 73 -23.28 -15.13 14.98
CA PRO A 73 -23.26 -15.17 13.52
C PRO A 73 -22.65 -13.88 12.94
N ASP A 74 -22.10 -13.97 11.73
CA ASP A 74 -21.60 -12.79 11.01
C ASP A 74 -22.78 -11.85 10.67
N PRO A 75 -22.73 -10.55 11.05
CA PRO A 75 -23.78 -9.59 10.72
C PRO A 75 -23.99 -9.38 9.21
N LYS A 76 -22.96 -9.63 8.39
CA LYS A 76 -23.07 -9.58 6.91
C LYS A 76 -23.51 -10.92 6.31
N GLY A 77 -23.81 -11.93 7.13
CA GLY A 77 -24.04 -13.30 6.72
C GLY A 77 -22.76 -14.01 6.26
N GLY A 78 -22.73 -15.34 6.19
CA GLY A 78 -21.55 -16.08 5.73
C GLY A 78 -21.45 -16.21 4.20
N CYS A 79 -20.28 -16.66 3.74
CA CYS A 79 -20.04 -17.01 2.34
C CYS A 79 -20.04 -18.53 2.14
N PHE A 80 -20.75 -19.01 1.10
CA PHE A 80 -20.92 -20.43 0.78
C PHE A 80 -20.18 -20.85 -0.50
N CYS A 81 -19.11 -20.13 -0.87
CA CYS A 81 -18.35 -20.41 -2.09
C CYS A 81 -17.47 -21.67 -2.04
N LEU A 82 -17.33 -22.32 -0.87
CA LEU A 82 -16.43 -23.48 -0.66
C LEU A 82 -14.97 -23.20 -1.10
N ALA A 83 -14.51 -21.97 -0.90
CA ALA A 83 -13.20 -21.47 -1.36
C ALA A 83 -12.95 -21.59 -2.88
N ARG A 84 -14.00 -21.60 -3.71
CA ARG A 84 -13.89 -21.56 -5.17
C ARG A 84 -13.72 -20.15 -5.71
N ASP A 85 -14.46 -19.20 -5.13
CA ASP A 85 -14.43 -17.79 -5.55
C ASP A 85 -13.49 -16.92 -4.70
N HIS A 86 -13.18 -17.38 -3.49
CA HIS A 86 -12.36 -16.67 -2.52
C HIS A 86 -11.27 -17.61 -2.00
N PRO A 87 -10.09 -17.09 -1.59
CA PRO A 87 -9.04 -17.92 -1.05
C PRO A 87 -9.51 -18.66 0.21
N LEU A 88 -8.92 -19.82 0.46
CA LEU A 88 -9.14 -20.58 1.68
C LEU A 88 -8.80 -19.70 2.90
N SER A 89 -9.55 -19.84 3.99
CA SER A 89 -9.25 -19.11 5.22
C SER A 89 -7.91 -19.57 5.82
N ASP A 90 -7.04 -18.61 6.14
CA ASP A 90 -5.71 -18.87 6.69
C ASP A 90 -5.77 -19.51 8.08
N TYR A 91 -6.81 -19.18 8.87
CA TYR A 91 -6.91 -19.59 10.27
C TYR A 91 -7.86 -20.78 10.50
N VAL A 92 -8.93 -20.88 9.70
CA VAL A 92 -9.94 -21.95 9.83
C VAL A 92 -10.43 -22.38 8.47
N SER A 93 -9.80 -23.41 7.90
CA SER A 93 -10.12 -23.92 6.56
C SER A 93 -11.42 -24.73 6.49
N ILE A 94 -11.81 -25.39 7.59
CA ILE A 94 -12.99 -26.27 7.66
C ILE A 94 -13.70 -26.13 9.00
N CYS A 95 -15.04 -26.15 8.98
CA CYS A 95 -15.83 -26.25 10.20
C CYS A 95 -15.78 -27.69 10.75
N GLN A 96 -15.29 -27.87 11.97
CA GLN A 96 -15.16 -29.19 12.60
C GLN A 96 -16.50 -29.88 12.89
N SER A 97 -17.61 -29.14 12.98
CA SER A 97 -18.92 -29.71 13.30
C SER A 97 -19.69 -30.22 12.07
N CYS A 98 -19.64 -29.49 10.96
CA CYS A 98 -20.44 -29.80 9.76
C CYS A 98 -19.62 -30.05 8.48
N GLY A 99 -18.29 -29.87 8.54
CA GLY A 99 -17.40 -30.10 7.40
C GLY A 99 -17.45 -29.02 6.31
N LEU A 100 -18.11 -27.87 6.54
CA LEU A 100 -18.13 -26.78 5.56
C LEU A 100 -16.72 -26.21 5.35
N ILE A 101 -16.25 -26.17 4.10
CA ILE A 101 -15.00 -25.51 3.71
C ILE A 101 -15.19 -23.99 3.73
N LEU A 102 -14.33 -23.29 4.45
CA LEU A 102 -14.44 -21.87 4.72
C LEU A 102 -13.38 -21.06 3.95
N CYS A 103 -13.85 -20.02 3.28
CA CYS A 103 -12.98 -19.04 2.63
C CYS A 103 -12.58 -17.89 3.58
N SER A 104 -11.64 -17.04 3.15
CA SER A 104 -11.13 -15.89 3.90
C SER A 104 -12.18 -14.87 4.37
N ILE A 105 -13.36 -14.84 3.72
CA ILE A 105 -14.49 -14.00 4.15
C ILE A 105 -15.09 -14.50 5.47
N ASN A 106 -15.06 -15.82 5.70
CA ASN A 106 -15.60 -16.44 6.89
C ASN A 106 -14.55 -16.33 8.01
N LEU A 107 -14.69 -15.29 8.83
CA LEU A 107 -13.72 -14.95 9.85
C LEU A 107 -13.85 -15.84 11.11
N PRO A 108 -12.73 -16.18 11.78
CA PRO A 108 -12.71 -17.13 12.90
C PRO A 108 -13.45 -16.68 14.16
N GLN A 109 -13.71 -15.37 14.31
CA GLN A 109 -14.49 -14.81 15.43
C GLN A 109 -15.99 -15.15 15.38
N PHE A 110 -16.52 -15.51 14.20
CA PHE A 110 -17.95 -15.75 14.01
C PHE A 110 -18.28 -17.25 14.03
N ALA A 111 -19.55 -17.57 14.25
CA ALA A 111 -20.07 -18.92 14.16
C ALA A 111 -20.13 -19.41 12.70
N CYS A 112 -20.14 -20.72 12.52
CA CYS A 112 -20.31 -21.35 11.22
C CYS A 112 -21.60 -20.87 10.54
N PRO A 113 -21.58 -20.44 9.27
CA PRO A 113 -22.79 -19.94 8.62
C PRO A 113 -23.80 -21.04 8.26
N PHE A 114 -23.42 -22.32 8.32
CA PHE A 114 -24.32 -23.44 8.03
C PHE A 114 -24.97 -24.04 9.27
N CYS A 115 -24.17 -24.38 10.30
CA CYS A 115 -24.66 -25.06 11.50
C CYS A 115 -24.64 -24.19 12.77
N SER A 116 -24.18 -22.94 12.68
CA SER A 116 -24.08 -21.99 13.81
C SER A 116 -23.19 -22.47 14.96
N SER A 117 -22.39 -23.52 14.76
CA SER A 117 -21.42 -23.98 15.75
C SER A 117 -20.18 -23.06 15.77
N PRO A 118 -19.47 -22.97 16.92
CA PRO A 118 -18.22 -22.23 16.98
C PRO A 118 -17.18 -22.87 16.06
N LEU A 119 -16.48 -22.04 15.29
CA LEU A 119 -15.47 -22.48 14.33
C LEU A 119 -14.19 -23.01 14.99
N LEU A 120 -13.88 -22.53 16.18
CA LEU A 120 -12.71 -22.89 16.96
C LEU A 120 -13.17 -23.45 18.31
N SER A 121 -12.48 -24.50 18.78
CA SER A 121 -12.57 -24.93 20.16
C SER A 121 -12.04 -23.84 21.10
N SER A 122 -12.43 -23.87 22.38
CA SER A 122 -11.96 -22.90 23.37
C SER A 122 -10.44 -22.89 23.51
N GLU A 123 -9.80 -24.05 23.41
CA GLU A 123 -8.35 -24.22 23.39
C GLU A 123 -7.73 -23.75 22.08
N GLY A 124 -8.28 -24.17 20.93
CA GLY A 124 -7.78 -23.75 19.62
C GLY A 124 -7.83 -22.23 19.42
N ARG A 125 -8.82 -21.57 20.02
CA ARG A 125 -8.90 -20.10 20.03
C ARG A 125 -7.79 -19.46 20.87
N LYS A 126 -7.45 -20.00 22.03
CA LYS A 126 -6.32 -19.49 22.84
C LYS A 126 -5.01 -19.67 22.09
N PHE A 127 -4.82 -20.82 21.47
CA PHE A 127 -3.65 -21.11 20.63
C PHE A 127 -3.55 -20.11 19.47
N LEU A 128 -4.66 -19.87 18.74
CA LEU A 128 -4.68 -18.90 17.65
C LEU A 128 -4.37 -17.48 18.12
N ILE A 129 -4.88 -17.06 19.29
CA ILE A 129 -4.56 -15.75 19.87
C ILE A 129 -3.06 -15.64 20.14
N ALA A 130 -2.45 -16.66 20.77
CA ALA A 130 -1.02 -16.67 21.07
C ALA A 130 -0.16 -16.63 19.79
N ASP A 131 -0.55 -17.39 18.76
CA ASP A 131 0.13 -17.37 17.46
C ASP A 131 0.04 -15.99 16.79
N LEU A 132 -1.13 -15.36 16.79
CA LEU A 132 -1.32 -14.01 16.26
C LEU A 132 -0.51 -12.95 17.04
N GLU A 133 -0.44 -13.07 18.37
CA GLU A 133 0.39 -12.20 19.19
C GLU A 133 1.88 -12.35 18.85
N GLN A 134 2.35 -13.58 18.62
CA GLN A 134 3.70 -13.82 18.15
C GLN A 134 3.95 -13.21 16.77
N GLN A 135 3.03 -13.39 15.82
CA GLN A 135 3.13 -12.78 14.48
C GLN A 135 3.16 -11.24 14.54
N ILE A 136 2.44 -10.63 15.47
CA ILE A 136 2.48 -9.18 15.71
C ILE A 136 3.88 -8.77 16.19
N LEU A 137 4.46 -9.49 17.15
CA LEU A 137 5.82 -9.23 17.65
C LEU A 137 6.85 -9.34 16.53
N ASP A 138 6.77 -10.39 15.71
CA ASP A 138 7.66 -10.60 14.57
C ASP A 138 7.51 -9.52 13.49
N ALA A 139 6.28 -9.07 13.23
CA ALA A 139 6.02 -7.97 12.30
C ALA A 139 6.61 -6.64 12.82
N LEU A 140 6.46 -6.36 14.12
CA LEU A 140 7.03 -5.17 14.76
C LEU A 140 8.56 -5.20 14.76
N ALA A 141 9.17 -6.36 15.00
CA ALA A 141 10.62 -6.53 14.95
C ALA A 141 11.17 -6.26 13.54
N ARG A 142 10.52 -6.81 12.51
CA ARG A 142 10.88 -6.54 11.10
C ARG A 142 10.72 -5.06 10.74
N GLU A 143 9.67 -4.41 11.22
CA GLU A 143 9.44 -2.99 10.98
C GLU A 143 10.49 -2.11 11.68
N ALA A 144 10.90 -2.46 12.89
CA ALA A 144 11.97 -1.76 13.61
C ALA A 144 13.32 -1.89 12.88
N GLU A 145 13.69 -3.09 12.44
CA GLU A 145 14.92 -3.34 11.69
C GLU A 145 14.93 -2.58 10.35
N ALA A 146 13.81 -2.60 9.61
CA ALA A 146 13.68 -1.85 8.37
C ALA A 146 13.85 -0.34 8.57
N ARG A 147 13.31 0.21 9.67
CA ARG A 147 13.50 1.62 10.02
C ARG A 147 14.95 1.94 10.36
N GLU A 148 15.62 1.09 11.12
CA GLU A 148 17.04 1.30 11.45
C GLU A 148 17.90 1.28 10.18
N ARG A 149 17.68 0.31 9.29
CA ARG A 149 18.35 0.24 7.98
C ARG A 149 18.12 1.52 7.17
N ALA A 150 16.88 2.01 7.10
CA ALA A 150 16.56 3.24 6.39
C ALA A 150 17.26 4.48 6.99
N VAL A 151 17.39 4.55 8.32
CA VAL A 151 18.12 5.64 8.99
C VAL A 151 19.62 5.57 8.70
N VAL A 152 20.22 4.37 8.74
CA VAL A 152 21.64 4.18 8.41
C VAL A 152 21.92 4.51 6.95
N GLU A 153 21.06 4.07 6.04
CA GLU A 153 21.17 4.36 4.61
C GLU A 153 20.99 5.86 4.33
N ALA A 154 20.01 6.52 4.95
CA ALA A 154 19.83 7.97 4.80
C ALA A 154 21.03 8.77 5.32
N LYS A 155 21.63 8.34 6.44
CA LYS A 155 22.88 8.95 6.95
C LYS A 155 24.04 8.71 5.98
N ARG A 156 24.16 7.50 5.43
CA ARG A 156 25.19 7.16 4.43
C ARG A 156 25.01 7.99 3.15
N ALA A 157 23.78 8.17 2.68
CA ALA A 157 23.46 8.97 1.50
C ALA A 157 23.69 10.47 1.73
N ALA A 158 23.36 11.00 2.92
CA ALA A 158 23.62 12.40 3.25
C ALA A 158 25.11 12.71 3.45
N GLY A 159 25.88 11.74 3.97
CA GLY A 159 27.33 11.83 4.10
C GLY A 159 28.10 11.48 2.82
N ALA A 160 27.44 10.87 1.82
CA ALA A 160 28.02 10.63 0.52
C ALA A 160 28.09 11.97 -0.24
N PHE A 161 29.30 12.52 -0.33
CA PHE A 161 29.58 13.58 -1.28
C PHE A 161 29.11 13.10 -2.66
N PRO A 162 28.34 13.90 -3.43
CA PRO A 162 27.91 13.52 -4.77
C PRO A 162 29.14 13.12 -5.59
N THR A 163 29.35 11.82 -5.80
CA THR A 163 30.47 11.33 -6.60
C THR A 163 30.18 11.69 -8.04
N LEU A 164 30.78 12.78 -8.51
CA LEU A 164 30.83 13.20 -9.92
C LEU A 164 31.71 12.25 -10.75
N SER A 165 31.42 10.95 -10.71
CA SER A 165 32.26 9.92 -11.33
C SER A 165 31.42 8.97 -12.16
N ASP A 166 30.82 9.49 -13.23
CA ASP A 166 30.36 8.68 -14.36
C ASP A 166 30.54 9.35 -15.73
N THR A 167 31.54 10.24 -15.85
CA THR A 167 31.90 10.86 -17.16
C THR A 167 33.30 10.48 -17.65
N MET A 168 33.98 9.52 -17.02
CA MET A 168 35.30 9.06 -17.46
C MET A 168 35.37 7.53 -17.46
N LYS A 169 34.79 6.87 -18.47
CA LYS A 169 35.21 5.55 -19.00
C LYS A 169 34.33 5.07 -20.16
N GLN A 170 34.34 5.77 -21.29
CA GLN A 170 34.23 5.12 -22.61
C GLN A 170 35.08 5.87 -23.62
N GLN A 171 36.41 5.70 -23.49
CA GLN A 171 37.31 5.91 -24.62
C GLN A 171 37.47 4.54 -25.30
N PRO A 172 37.00 4.35 -26.54
CA PRO A 172 37.16 3.09 -27.25
C PRO A 172 38.63 2.89 -27.63
N ARG A 173 39.24 1.81 -27.12
CA ARG A 173 40.55 1.31 -27.58
C ARG A 173 40.32 0.39 -28.80
N PRO A 174 41.00 0.60 -29.94
CA PRO A 174 40.86 -0.30 -31.08
C PRO A 174 41.73 -1.57 -30.94
N GLN A 175 41.11 -2.70 -31.24
CA GLN A 175 41.59 -3.92 -31.91
C GLN A 175 42.87 -4.66 -31.46
N GLN A 176 42.71 -5.95 -31.12
CA GLN A 176 43.30 -7.13 -31.80
C GLN A 176 42.70 -8.41 -31.15
N GLN A 177 41.69 -9.04 -31.77
CA GLN A 177 41.76 -10.25 -32.62
C GLN A 177 42.22 -11.56 -31.92
N GLN A 178 41.26 -12.46 -31.65
CA GLN A 178 41.23 -13.93 -31.92
C GLN A 178 40.00 -14.54 -31.20
N GLN A 179 38.91 -14.89 -31.90
CA GLN A 179 38.53 -16.25 -32.38
C GLN A 179 38.55 -17.31 -31.24
N LYS A 180 37.55 -18.14 -30.92
CA LYS A 180 36.41 -18.72 -31.66
C LYS A 180 35.54 -19.52 -30.64
N ASN A 181 34.24 -19.71 -30.94
CA ASN A 181 33.30 -20.76 -30.45
C ASN A 181 32.06 -20.30 -29.63
N THR A 182 30.97 -19.99 -30.37
CA THR A 182 29.63 -20.65 -30.37
C THR A 182 29.38 -21.73 -29.28
N SER A 183 28.29 -21.81 -28.50
CA SER A 183 26.89 -21.35 -28.66
C SER A 183 26.10 -21.39 -27.33
N GLN A 184 25.02 -20.60 -27.29
CA GLN A 184 23.73 -20.76 -26.56
C GLN A 184 23.39 -19.74 -25.43
N ASP A 185 22.23 -19.11 -25.70
CA ASP A 185 21.47 -18.02 -25.07
C ASP A 185 21.17 -18.18 -23.56
N PRO A 186 21.01 -17.07 -22.80
CA PRO A 186 19.68 -16.45 -22.73
C PRO A 186 19.65 -14.90 -22.81
N ARG A 187 18.68 -14.42 -23.60
CA ARG A 187 18.15 -13.06 -23.73
C ARG A 187 18.11 -12.24 -22.44
N MET A 188 19.03 -11.27 -22.34
CA MET A 188 18.93 -10.10 -21.47
C MET A 188 18.17 -8.98 -22.18
N ASN A 189 17.16 -8.42 -21.50
CA ASN A 189 16.38 -7.28 -21.94
C ASN A 189 17.11 -6.00 -21.47
N LEU A 190 17.84 -5.32 -22.37
CA LEU A 190 18.48 -4.03 -22.09
C LEU A 190 17.48 -2.88 -22.22
N PRO A 191 17.37 -1.95 -21.24
CA PRO A 191 16.63 -0.70 -21.41
C PRO A 191 17.40 0.31 -22.29
N PRO A 192 16.70 1.23 -22.99
CA PRO A 192 17.32 2.16 -23.93
C PRO A 192 18.08 3.29 -23.24
N LEU A 193 19.24 3.61 -23.83
CA LEU A 193 20.16 4.68 -23.47
C LEU A 193 19.48 6.06 -23.64
N THR A 194 19.06 6.69 -22.54
CA THR A 194 18.52 8.05 -22.57
C THR A 194 19.67 9.06 -22.59
N LYS A 195 19.69 9.93 -23.60
CA LYS A 195 20.63 11.05 -23.74
C LYS A 195 20.41 12.04 -22.59
N GLU A 196 21.37 12.14 -21.69
CA GLU A 196 21.37 13.15 -20.62
C GLU A 196 21.51 14.55 -21.23
N SER A 197 20.52 15.40 -20.98
CA SER A 197 20.60 16.83 -21.28
C SER A 197 21.04 17.55 -20.01
N HIS A 198 22.21 18.21 -20.08
CA HIS A 198 22.79 18.96 -18.97
C HIS A 198 21.86 20.11 -18.56
N LYS A 199 21.21 19.99 -17.40
CA LYS A 199 20.44 21.08 -16.78
C LYS A 199 21.38 22.04 -16.05
N VAL A 200 21.69 23.15 -16.71
CA VAL A 200 22.40 24.28 -16.10
C VAL A 200 21.39 25.10 -15.29
N MET A 201 21.47 25.03 -13.95
CA MET A 201 20.69 25.90 -13.07
C MET A 201 21.43 27.22 -12.88
N SER A 202 20.93 28.30 -13.47
CA SER A 202 21.44 29.65 -13.20
C SER A 202 20.74 30.24 -11.97
N LEU A 203 21.46 30.39 -10.87
CA LEU A 203 20.99 31.12 -9.69
C LEU A 203 21.22 32.62 -9.92
N ARG A 204 20.16 33.40 -10.11
CA ARG A 204 20.23 34.86 -10.13
C ARG A 204 19.74 35.40 -8.80
N THR A 205 20.67 35.88 -7.97
CA THR A 205 20.35 36.63 -6.75
C THR A 205 20.15 38.10 -7.11
N LYS A 206 18.93 38.61 -6.94
CA LYS A 206 18.64 40.04 -7.09
C LYS A 206 19.10 40.76 -5.81
N PRO A 207 19.95 41.80 -5.88
CA PRO A 207 20.41 42.50 -4.68
C PRO A 207 19.20 43.12 -3.96
N GLY A 208 19.02 42.75 -2.68
CA GLY A 208 17.93 43.25 -1.83
C GLY A 208 16.79 42.26 -1.53
N SER A 209 16.84 41.02 -2.03
CA SER A 209 15.84 40.00 -1.67
C SER A 209 16.47 38.63 -1.35
N ASN A 210 16.24 38.11 -0.15
CA ASN A 210 16.63 36.75 0.28
C ASN A 210 15.77 35.64 -0.36
N LYS A 211 15.25 35.86 -1.57
CA LYS A 211 14.39 34.91 -2.28
C LYS A 211 15.15 34.37 -3.48
N VAL A 212 15.54 33.11 -3.42
CA VAL A 212 16.15 32.38 -4.53
C VAL A 212 15.04 31.95 -5.49
N VAL A 213 15.02 32.54 -6.68
CA VAL A 213 14.07 32.18 -7.74
C VAL A 213 14.75 31.17 -8.66
N ILE A 214 14.21 29.96 -8.69
CA ILE A 214 14.67 28.88 -9.58
C ILE A 214 13.80 28.91 -10.84
N SER A 215 14.39 29.29 -11.97
CA SER A 215 13.74 29.22 -13.29
C SER A 215 14.35 28.06 -14.09
N SER A 216 13.55 27.03 -14.37
CA SER A 216 13.94 25.94 -15.28
C SER A 216 13.34 26.19 -16.65
N TYR A 217 14.19 26.38 -17.67
CA TYR A 217 13.78 26.44 -19.07
C TYR A 217 13.93 25.04 -19.67
N THR A 218 12.84 24.34 -19.90
CA THR A 218 12.83 23.11 -20.71
C THR A 218 12.29 23.44 -22.10
N SER A 219 13.14 23.30 -23.12
CA SER A 219 12.76 23.41 -24.52
C SER A 219 11.78 22.31 -24.89
N SER A 220 10.73 22.69 -25.60
CA SER A 220 9.56 21.90 -25.95
C SER A 220 9.87 20.70 -26.87
N SER A 221 9.56 19.47 -26.44
CA SER A 221 8.96 18.45 -27.32
C SER A 221 8.31 17.32 -26.50
N SER A 222 7.07 17.00 -26.84
CA SER A 222 6.19 15.92 -26.37
C SER A 222 5.80 15.91 -24.87
N SER A 223 4.63 16.49 -24.61
CA SER A 223 3.87 16.39 -23.36
C SER A 223 3.41 14.95 -23.07
N PRO A 224 3.29 14.58 -21.78
CA PRO A 224 2.00 14.13 -21.30
C PRO A 224 1.49 15.06 -20.17
N SER A 225 0.32 15.65 -20.46
CA SER A 225 -0.68 16.23 -19.56
C SER A 225 -0.26 16.54 -18.10
N GLY A 226 0.11 17.79 -17.85
CA GLY A 226 0.21 18.35 -16.50
C GLY A 226 -1.15 18.88 -16.05
N SER A 227 -1.71 18.29 -15.00
CA SER A 227 -2.94 18.72 -14.36
C SER A 227 -2.78 20.09 -13.69
N ARG A 228 -3.65 21.03 -14.08
CA ARG A 228 -3.86 22.35 -13.47
C ARG A 228 -4.28 22.25 -12.00
N PRO A 229 -3.89 23.19 -11.11
CA PRO A 229 -4.59 23.42 -9.86
C PRO A 229 -5.80 24.33 -10.15
N ALA A 230 -6.99 23.74 -10.23
CA ALA A 230 -8.23 24.49 -10.20
C ALA A 230 -8.61 24.75 -8.74
N SER A 231 -8.82 26.01 -8.38
CA SER A 231 -9.53 26.41 -7.17
C SER A 231 -10.90 25.72 -7.13
N ALA A 232 -11.02 24.66 -6.34
CA ALA A 232 -12.28 24.00 -6.05
C ALA A 232 -12.83 24.55 -4.73
N ARG A 233 -13.65 25.59 -4.84
CA ARG A 233 -14.67 25.93 -3.83
C ARG A 233 -15.96 25.29 -4.36
N GLY A 234 -16.23 24.05 -3.95
CA GLY A 234 -17.43 23.32 -4.36
C GLY A 234 -17.25 21.81 -4.37
N SER A 235 -18.06 21.13 -3.55
CA SER A 235 -18.33 19.67 -3.52
C SER A 235 -17.29 18.74 -2.88
N ASP A 236 -17.10 18.87 -1.57
CA ASP A 236 -16.58 17.80 -0.68
C ASP A 236 -17.56 16.60 -0.50
N LYS A 237 -18.44 16.31 -1.47
CA LYS A 237 -19.50 15.29 -1.29
C LYS A 237 -19.47 14.11 -2.25
N GLU A 238 -18.57 14.10 -3.24
CA GLU A 238 -18.54 13.02 -4.25
C GLU A 238 -17.30 12.12 -4.17
N LYS A 239 -16.23 12.54 -3.47
CA LYS A 239 -15.01 11.72 -3.35
C LYS A 239 -14.94 10.82 -2.11
N GLU A 240 -15.90 10.94 -1.19
CA GLU A 240 -16.08 9.99 -0.07
C GLU A 240 -16.93 8.76 -0.46
N LYS A 241 -17.52 8.73 -1.67
CA LYS A 241 -18.38 7.63 -2.13
C LYS A 241 -17.64 6.52 -2.89
N GLU A 242 -16.41 6.76 -3.36
CA GLU A 242 -15.59 5.73 -4.05
C GLU A 242 -14.76 4.84 -3.11
N LYS A 243 -14.75 5.14 -1.80
CA LYS A 243 -14.22 4.23 -0.78
C LYS A 243 -15.33 3.45 -0.07
N GLU A 244 -16.54 3.51 -0.63
CA GLU A 244 -17.67 2.66 -0.26
C GLU A 244 -17.43 1.26 -0.83
N LYS A 245 -16.63 0.50 -0.08
CA LYS A 245 -16.69 -0.96 0.01
C LYS A 245 -16.62 -1.68 -1.34
N ASP A 246 -15.41 -2.14 -1.68
CA ASP A 246 -15.26 -3.50 -2.18
C ASP A 246 -15.85 -4.47 -1.13
N ASP A 247 -17.18 -4.51 -1.03
CA ASP A 247 -17.89 -5.56 -0.31
C ASP A 247 -17.65 -6.82 -1.14
N VAL A 248 -16.55 -7.49 -0.82
CA VAL A 248 -16.14 -8.75 -1.42
C VAL A 248 -17.38 -9.62 -1.61
N LYS A 249 -17.71 -9.91 -2.88
CA LYS A 249 -19.00 -10.47 -3.29
C LYS A 249 -19.27 -11.79 -2.57
N ARG A 250 -20.16 -11.78 -1.58
CA ARG A 250 -20.50 -13.00 -0.82
C ARG A 250 -21.40 -13.90 -1.64
N VAL A 251 -21.05 -15.19 -1.69
CA VAL A 251 -21.92 -16.20 -2.30
C VAL A 251 -23.04 -16.55 -1.33
N PRO A 252 -24.32 -16.38 -1.73
CA PRO A 252 -25.44 -16.64 -0.86
C PRO A 252 -25.55 -18.13 -0.52
N ARG A 253 -26.29 -18.41 0.56
CA ARG A 253 -26.58 -19.80 0.95
C ARG A 253 -27.30 -20.52 -0.19
N PRO A 254 -26.87 -21.76 -0.54
CA PRO A 254 -27.62 -22.60 -1.47
C PRO A 254 -29.07 -22.76 -1.00
N ALA A 255 -30.01 -22.84 -1.95
CA ALA A 255 -31.40 -23.11 -1.63
C ALA A 255 -31.53 -24.44 -0.87
N HIS A 256 -32.39 -24.49 0.15
CA HIS A 256 -32.57 -25.67 0.99
C HIS A 256 -33.07 -26.88 0.19
N GLN A 257 -33.88 -26.62 -0.84
CA GLN A 257 -34.35 -27.66 -1.75
C GLN A 257 -33.64 -27.48 -3.09
N PRO A 258 -32.97 -28.54 -3.61
CA PRO A 258 -32.50 -28.49 -4.98
C PRO A 258 -33.72 -28.32 -5.89
N LYS A 259 -33.53 -27.56 -6.98
CA LYS A 259 -34.52 -27.52 -8.05
C LYS A 259 -34.67 -28.95 -8.55
N HIS A 260 -35.85 -29.52 -8.35
CA HIS A 260 -36.23 -30.84 -8.84
C HIS A 260 -37.38 -30.66 -9.82
N SER A 261 -37.45 -31.51 -10.82
CA SER A 261 -38.59 -31.52 -11.73
C SER A 261 -39.80 -32.11 -11.03
N THR A 262 -40.95 -31.46 -11.14
CA THR A 262 -42.24 -32.05 -10.74
C THR A 262 -42.84 -32.92 -11.85
N ARG A 263 -42.27 -32.88 -13.05
CA ARG A 263 -42.70 -33.66 -14.22
C ARG A 263 -42.36 -35.14 -14.03
N LYS A 264 -43.28 -36.01 -14.46
CA LYS A 264 -43.04 -37.46 -14.49
C LYS A 264 -42.06 -37.81 -15.61
N VAL A 265 -41.18 -38.77 -15.36
CA VAL A 265 -40.25 -39.30 -16.36
C VAL A 265 -41.04 -39.94 -17.50
N ASP A 266 -40.75 -39.56 -18.74
CA ASP A 266 -41.33 -40.19 -19.92
C ASP A 266 -40.64 -41.56 -20.14
N PRO A 267 -41.38 -42.69 -20.20
CA PRO A 267 -40.79 -44.00 -20.43
C PRO A 267 -40.10 -44.12 -21.79
N SER A 268 -40.46 -43.29 -22.78
CA SER A 268 -39.79 -43.26 -24.08
C SER A 268 -38.43 -42.57 -24.05
N ARG A 269 -38.17 -41.76 -23.01
CA ARG A 269 -36.92 -41.00 -22.82
C ARG A 269 -36.52 -41.00 -21.35
N PRO A 270 -36.10 -42.14 -20.79
CA PRO A 270 -35.76 -42.26 -19.37
C PRO A 270 -34.58 -41.38 -18.94
N TRP A 271 -33.77 -40.92 -19.90
CA TRP A 271 -32.62 -40.06 -19.70
C TRP A 271 -32.88 -38.58 -20.04
N GLU A 272 -34.15 -38.17 -20.20
CA GLU A 272 -34.53 -36.76 -20.42
C GLU A 272 -34.17 -35.91 -19.20
N ASN A 273 -33.49 -34.78 -19.43
CA ASN A 273 -33.20 -33.82 -18.37
C ASN A 273 -34.46 -33.01 -18.06
N LEU A 274 -35.18 -33.41 -17.01
CA LEU A 274 -36.44 -32.79 -16.61
C LEU A 274 -36.28 -31.39 -15.96
N LEU A 275 -35.04 -30.91 -15.73
CA LEU A 275 -34.78 -29.60 -15.11
C LEU A 275 -34.66 -28.46 -16.12
N LEU A 276 -34.34 -28.74 -17.38
CA LEU A 276 -34.25 -27.73 -18.43
C LEU A 276 -35.57 -27.73 -19.21
N GLU A 277 -36.31 -26.64 -19.12
CA GLU A 277 -37.48 -26.37 -19.96
C GLU A 277 -37.01 -26.04 -21.39
N GLY A 278 -36.57 -27.06 -22.14
CA GLY A 278 -36.11 -26.88 -23.52
C GLY A 278 -35.69 -28.19 -24.18
N ASN A 279 -35.82 -28.26 -25.51
CA ASN A 279 -35.32 -29.38 -26.30
C ASN A 279 -33.79 -29.41 -26.25
N VAL A 280 -33.22 -30.19 -25.33
CA VAL A 280 -31.78 -30.45 -25.31
C VAL A 280 -31.45 -31.40 -26.46
N ALA A 281 -30.84 -30.87 -27.52
CA ALA A 281 -30.32 -31.68 -28.62
C ALA A 281 -28.95 -32.24 -28.24
N TYR A 282 -28.78 -33.56 -28.35
CA TYR A 282 -27.46 -34.18 -28.19
C TYR A 282 -26.54 -33.73 -29.33
N ILE A 283 -25.44 -33.08 -28.99
CA ILE A 283 -24.39 -32.72 -29.94
C ILE A 283 -23.32 -33.82 -29.84
N PRO A 284 -23.18 -34.70 -30.86
CA PRO A 284 -22.14 -35.72 -30.83
C PRO A 284 -20.75 -35.06 -30.84
N PRO A 285 -19.75 -35.65 -30.15
CA PRO A 285 -18.39 -35.14 -30.18
C PRO A 285 -17.89 -35.09 -31.63
N SER A 286 -17.29 -33.97 -32.04
CA SER A 286 -16.63 -33.88 -33.34
C SER A 286 -15.55 -34.95 -33.39
N ARG A 287 -15.62 -35.84 -34.38
CA ARG A 287 -14.56 -36.84 -34.59
C ARG A 287 -13.26 -36.08 -34.76
N VAL A 288 -12.34 -36.24 -33.81
CA VAL A 288 -10.97 -35.75 -33.93
C VAL A 288 -10.34 -36.57 -35.05
N GLY A 289 -10.12 -35.93 -36.19
CA GLY A 289 -9.38 -36.48 -37.34
C GLY A 289 -7.89 -36.20 -37.22
#